data_AF-A0A239G801-F1
#
_entry.id   AF-A0A239G801-F1
#
_cell.length_a   1.000
_cell.length_b   1.000
_cell.length_c   1.000
_cell.angle_alpha   90.00
_cell.angle_beta   90.00
_cell.angle_gamma   90.00
#
_symmetry.space_group_name_H-M   'P 1'
#
loop_
_entity.id
_entity.type
_entity.pdbx_description
1 polymer ?
#
loop_
_entity_poly.entity_id
_entity_poly.type
_entity_poly.pdbx_seq_one_letter_code
_entity_poly.pdbx_strand_id
1 'polypeptide(L)' 'MIGKEGRVTGRIGPGLVGEVMIAVRGGAEAFYAHPVDPRDEIGVGSIVVVVEYHPPRTVYVAAALAG' A
#
# COMPACT_ATOMS: atom_id res chain seq x y z
N MET A 1 -8.97 -0.83 -7.60
CA MET A 1 -7.75 -0.80 -6.76
C MET A 1 -8.00 0.04 -5.53
N ILE A 2 -8.42 1.29 -5.69
CA ILE A 2 -8.94 2.13 -4.60
C ILE A 2 -9.93 1.34 -3.73
N GLY A 3 -9.79 1.50 -2.41
CA GLY A 3 -10.59 0.84 -1.37
C GLY A 3 -10.17 -0.61 -1.05
N LYS A 4 -9.26 -1.22 -1.83
CA LYS A 4 -8.73 -2.55 -1.49
C LYS A 4 -7.73 -2.47 -0.35
N GLU A 5 -7.75 -3.50 0.49
CA GLU A 5 -6.69 -3.74 1.45
C GLU A 5 -5.47 -4.39 0.78
N GLY A 6 -4.29 -4.07 1.29
CA GLY A 6 -3.03 -4.69 0.95
C GLY A 6 -2.18 -4.94 2.19
N ARG A 7 -1.23 -5.85 2.07
CA ARG A 7 -0.23 -6.10 3.11
C ARG A 7 1.11 -5.54 2.68
N VAL A 8 1.74 -4.75 3.55
CA VAL A 8 3.07 -4.20 3.30
C VAL A 8 4.12 -5.31 3.27
N THR A 9 4.85 -5.43 2.17
CA THR A 9 5.95 -6.37 1.98
C THR A 9 7.30 -5.67 1.92
N GLY A 10 7.32 -4.39 1.52
CA GLY A 10 8.48 -3.49 1.62
C GLY A 10 8.09 -2.21 2.35
N ARG A 11 8.93 -1.77 3.31
CA ARG A 11 8.68 -0.58 4.14
C ARG A 11 8.26 0.61 3.29
N ILE A 12 7.21 1.31 3.71
CA ILE A 12 6.73 2.56 3.11
C ILE A 12 7.13 3.70 4.04
N GLY A 13 7.68 4.79 3.52
CA GLY A 13 8.10 5.91 4.36
C GLY A 13 8.49 7.16 3.57
N PRO A 14 8.85 8.25 4.26
CA PRO A 14 9.21 9.51 3.63
C PRO A 14 10.36 9.35 2.63
N GLY A 15 10.12 9.71 1.36
CA GLY A 15 11.13 9.60 0.29
C GLY A 15 11.47 8.16 -0.14
N LEU A 16 10.75 7.16 0.39
CA LEU A 16 10.94 5.74 0.06
C LEU A 16 9.72 5.22 -0.71
N VAL A 17 9.98 4.50 -1.80
CA VAL A 17 8.96 3.67 -2.47
C VAL A 17 8.92 2.34 -1.74
N GLY A 18 7.78 2.02 -1.13
CA GLY A 18 7.55 0.71 -0.51
C GLY A 18 6.86 -0.26 -1.46
N GLU A 19 6.46 -1.41 -0.92
CA GLU A 19 5.75 -2.44 -1.67
C GLU A 19 4.59 -3.00 -0.85
N VAL A 20 3.47 -3.23 -1.53
CA VAL A 20 2.31 -3.93 -0.97
C VAL A 20 1.87 -5.05 -1.88
N MET A 21 1.41 -6.15 -1.27
CA MET A 21 0.70 -7.22 -1.96
C MET A 21 -0.81 -7.00 -1.83
N ILE A 22 -1.52 -6.94 -2.96
CA ILE A 22 -2.96 -6.69 -3.00
C ILE A 22 -3.66 -7.85 -3.71
N ALA A 23 -4.74 -8.35 -3.11
CA ALA A 23 -5.56 -9.39 -3.71
C ALA A 23 -6.34 -8.87 -4.93
N VAL A 24 -6.13 -9.51 -6.07
CA VAL A 24 -6.77 -9.23 -7.36
C VAL A 24 -7.19 -10.55 -8.01
N ARG A 25 -8.34 -10.57 -8.70
CA ARG A 25 -8.94 -11.71 -9.43
C ARG A 25 -8.15 -13.04 -9.36
N GLY A 26 -8.37 -13.83 -8.31
CA GLY A 26 -7.82 -15.19 -8.19
C GLY A 26 -6.34 -15.30 -7.75
N GLY A 27 -5.69 -14.18 -7.41
CA GLY A 27 -4.31 -14.14 -6.93
C GLY A 27 -4.00 -12.87 -6.14
N ALA A 28 -2.71 -12.56 -6.05
CA ALA A 28 -2.23 -11.31 -5.48
C ALA A 28 -1.14 -10.73 -6.38
N GLU A 29 -1.14 -9.41 -6.50
CA GLU A 29 -0.15 -8.66 -7.28
C GLU A 29 0.60 -7.69 -6.37
N ALA A 30 1.88 -7.49 -6.68
CA ALA A 30 2.72 -6.49 -6.03
C ALA A 30 2.49 -5.11 -6.65
N PHE A 31 2.40 -4.09 -5.80
CA PHE A 31 2.30 -2.69 -6.19
C PHE A 31 3.36 -1.86 -5.45
N TYR A 32 3.92 -0.87 -6.14
CA TYR A 32 4.69 0.21 -5.52
C TYR A 32 3.76 1.06 -4.67
N ALA A 33 4.18 1.34 -3.44
CA ALA A 33 3.36 2.03 -2.47
C ALA A 33 4.03 3.30 -1.95
N HIS A 34 3.24 4.36 -1.91
CA HIS A 34 3.57 5.62 -1.23
C HIS A 34 2.56 5.86 -0.11
N PRO A 35 2.97 6.50 1.00
CA PRO A 35 2.00 6.89 2.00
C PRO A 35 1.19 8.10 1.47
N VAL A 36 -0.09 8.17 1.82
CA VAL A 36 -0.94 9.31 1.45
C VAL A 36 -0.56 10.57 2.24
N ASP A 37 -0.15 10.44 3.50
CA ASP A 37 0.60 11.49 4.20
C ASP A 37 2.10 11.25 3.97
N PRO A 38 2.83 12.18 3.32
CA PRO A 38 4.24 11.98 3.00
C PRO A 38 5.17 11.85 4.21
N ARG A 39 4.65 12.09 5.43
CA ARG A 39 5.38 11.95 6.70
C ARG A 39 5.19 10.58 7.35
N ASP A 40 4.21 9.79 6.91
CA ASP A 40 3.93 8.49 7.53
C ASP A 40 5.02 7.47 7.21
N GLU A 41 5.30 6.63 8.20
CA GLU A 41 6.09 5.41 8.03
C GLU A 41 5.21 4.19 8.34
N ILE A 42 5.18 3.22 7.43
CA ILE A 42 4.38 2.02 7.55
C ILE A 42 5.29 0.80 7.38
N GLY A 43 5.41 0.03 8.48
CA GLY A 43 6.29 -1.13 8.55
C GLY A 43 5.78 -2.35 7.78
N VAL A 44 6.69 -3.26 7.44
CA VAL A 44 6.38 -4.56 6.83
C VAL A 44 5.41 -5.34 7.71
N GLY A 45 4.43 -5.99 7.10
CA GLY A 45 3.39 -6.76 7.77
C GLY A 45 2.12 -5.97 8.09
N SER A 46 2.18 -4.63 8.08
CA SER A 46 1.02 -3.76 8.30
C SER A 46 -0.04 -3.97 7.22
N ILE A 47 -1.31 -3.78 7.59
CA ILE A 47 -2.42 -3.69 6.65
C ILE A 47 -2.63 -2.24 6.27
N VAL A 48 -2.84 -2.01 4.98
CA VAL A 48 -3.09 -0.68 4.42
C VAL A 48 -4.30 -0.71 3.51
N VAL A 49 -4.93 0.45 3.31
CA VAL A 49 -6.00 0.63 2.34
C VAL A 49 -5.50 1.51 1.20
N VAL A 50 -5.79 1.12 -0.04
CA VAL A 50 -5.48 1.94 -1.22
C VAL A 50 -6.42 3.14 -1.27
N VAL A 51 -5.85 4.33 -1.18
CA VAL A 51 -6.58 5.60 -1.29
C VAL A 51 -6.59 6.08 -2.74
N GLU A 52 -5.47 5.96 -3.45
CA GLU A 52 -5.34 6.33 -4.86
C GLU A 52 -4.62 5.25 -5.66
N TYR A 53 -4.94 5.15 -6.94
CA TYR A 53 -4.32 4.19 -7.85
C TYR A 53 -3.84 4.88 -9.11
N HIS A 54 -2.54 4.81 -9.35
CA HIS A 54 -1.85 5.29 -10.53
C HIS A 54 -1.41 4.08 -11.36
N PRO A 55 -2.10 3.79 -12.48
CA PRO A 55 -1.73 2.67 -13.34
C PRO A 55 -0.29 2.76 -13.84
N PRO A 56 0.41 1.62 -14.03
CA PRO A 56 -0.13 0.26 -13.88
C PRO A 56 0.07 -0.36 -12.49
N ARG A 57 0.99 0.17 -11.66
CA ARG A 57 1.43 -0.53 -10.43
C ARG A 57 1.74 0.40 -9.26
N THR A 58 1.28 1.64 -9.26
CA THR A 58 1.52 2.56 -8.15
C THR A 58 0.23 2.81 -7.38
N VAL A 59 0.31 2.74 -6.06
CA VAL A 59 -0.79 3.05 -5.15
C VAL A 59 -0.33 4.03 -4.08
N TYR A 60 -1.24 4.90 -3.67
CA TYR A 60 -1.09 5.67 -2.43
C TYR A 60 -1.96 5.02 -1.37
N VAL A 61 -1.41 4.85 -0.18
CA VAL A 61 -2.04 4.06 0.87
C VAL A 61 -2.05 4.79 2.21
N ALA A 62 -3.04 4.45 3.03
CA ALA A 62 -3.07 4.80 4.44
C ALA A 62 -3.00 3.52 5.28
N ALA A 63 -2.45 3.59 6.49
CA ALA A 63 -2.56 2.49 7.45
C ALA A 63 -4.04 2.17 7.69
N ALA A 64 -4.42 0.89 7.61
CA ALA A 64 -5.74 0.48 8.07
C ALA A 64 -5.80 0.72 9.58
N LEU A 65 -6.87 1.34 10.06
CA LEU A 65 -7.14 1.42 11.50
C LEU A 65 -7.06 0.00 12.07
N ALA A 66 -6.28 -0.18 13.14
CA ALA A 66 -6.28 -1.45 13.86
C ALA A 66 -7.71 -1.73 14.33
N GLY A 67 -8.32 -2.78 13.79
CA GLY A 67 -9.57 -3.33 14.30
C GLY A 67 -9.39 -3.97 15.66
#